data_AF-A0AAE3VIN7-F1
#
_entry.id   AF-A0AAE3VIN7-F1
#
_cell.length_a   1.000
_cell.length_b   1.000
_cell.length_c   1.000
_cell.angle_alpha   90.00
_cell.angle_beta   90.00
_cell.angle_gamma   90.00
#
_symmetry.space_group_name_H-M   'P 1'
#
loop_
_entity.id
_entity.type
_entity.pdbx_description
1 polymer ?
#
loop_
_entity_poly.entity_id
_entity_poly.type
_entity_poly.pdbx_seq_one_letter_code
_entity_poly.pdbx_strand_id
1 'polypeptide(L)'
;MNQGFIPPHGGYEALHSYQKSLIIFIATYYLAGKWVRMGSRTRDQMEQSARSGKQNIVEGSLASATSKKTEIHLTKVARASIGELHEDFKDFLRLHQLPIWHKEDARMLAIRALGHEQATYESYQPYIESNDPEIVGNVMVCLCAQAGYLLDQQIRELEQAFLSEGGIRERMTHARLEARGEAQSAMLPACPLCGKPMRRRTARQGANVGKPFWGCSSYPDCRGTRKVEE
;
A
#
# COMPACT_ATOMS: atom_id res chain seq x y z
N MET A 1 22.68 -6.83 7.23
CA MET A 1 22.36 -5.42 6.91
C MET A 1 21.19 -5.04 7.80
N ASN A 2 21.35 -4.06 8.69
CA ASN A 2 20.24 -3.57 9.52
C ASN A 2 19.11 -3.12 8.59
N GLN A 3 17.93 -3.73 8.72
CA GLN A 3 16.74 -3.23 8.04
C GLN A 3 16.52 -1.80 8.54
N GLY A 4 16.67 -0.82 7.64
CA GLY A 4 16.35 0.57 7.98
C GLY A 4 14.87 0.70 8.38
N PHE A 5 14.51 1.77 9.08
CA PHE A 5 13.12 2.02 9.50
C PHE A 5 12.16 2.31 8.32
N ILE A 6 12.69 2.44 7.09
CA ILE A 6 11.92 2.64 5.87
C ILE A 6 11.51 1.27 5.32
N PRO A 7 10.20 0.97 5.22
CA PRO A 7 9.75 -0.30 4.68
C PRO A 7 9.98 -0.41 3.17
N PRO A 8 9.98 -1.63 2.61
CA PRO A 8 9.92 -1.85 1.16
C PRO A 8 8.74 -1.09 0.53
N HIS A 9 8.95 -0.52 -0.66
CA HIS A 9 7.99 0.32 -1.37
C HIS A 9 8.21 0.23 -2.88
N GLY A 10 7.24 0.70 -3.67
CA GLY A 10 7.37 0.79 -5.13
C GLY A 10 7.10 -0.48 -5.92
N GLY A 11 6.75 -1.61 -5.28
CA GLY A 11 6.39 -2.87 -5.96
C GLY A 11 4.99 -2.88 -6.58
N TYR A 12 4.56 -1.78 -7.21
CA TYR A 12 3.20 -1.65 -7.73
C TYR A 12 2.92 -2.57 -8.93
N GLU A 13 3.94 -2.98 -9.69
CA GLU A 13 3.77 -3.87 -10.84
C GLU A 13 3.18 -5.24 -10.47
N ALA A 14 3.40 -5.67 -9.22
CA ALA A 14 2.85 -6.91 -8.68
C ALA A 14 1.39 -6.76 -8.20
N LEU A 15 0.87 -5.54 -8.07
CA LEU A 15 -0.51 -5.33 -7.61
C LEU A 15 -1.50 -5.70 -8.71
N HIS A 16 -2.45 -6.58 -8.40
CA HIS A 16 -3.54 -6.90 -9.31
C HIS A 16 -4.38 -5.67 -9.69
N SER A 17 -4.56 -4.72 -8.77
CA SER A 17 -5.23 -3.43 -9.03
C SER A 17 -4.49 -2.61 -10.09
N TYR A 18 -3.15 -2.59 -10.06
CA TYR A 18 -2.33 -1.92 -11.07
C TYR A 18 -2.42 -2.62 -12.42
N GLN A 19 -2.19 -3.94 -12.45
CA GLN A 19 -2.25 -4.73 -13.69
C GLN A 19 -3.58 -4.55 -14.41
N LYS A 20 -4.69 -4.62 -13.66
CA LYS A 20 -6.03 -4.40 -14.21
C LYS A 20 -6.24 -2.96 -14.70
N SER A 21 -5.75 -1.98 -13.94
CA SER A 21 -5.83 -0.57 -14.32
C SER A 21 -4.99 -0.24 -15.56
N LEU A 22 -3.89 -0.97 -15.79
CA LEU A 22 -3.08 -0.85 -17.00
C LEU A 22 -3.83 -1.39 -18.22
N ILE A 23 -4.49 -2.54 -18.11
CA ILE A 23 -5.35 -3.08 -19.18
C ILE A 23 -6.46 -2.08 -19.50
N ILE A 24 -7.15 -1.57 -18.49
CA ILE A 24 -8.19 -0.55 -18.64
C ILE A 24 -7.63 0.68 -19.36
N PHE A 25 -6.47 1.18 -18.94
CA PHE A 25 -5.82 2.31 -19.59
C PHE A 25 -5.62 2.09 -21.09
N ILE A 26 -4.99 0.98 -21.49
CA ILE A 26 -4.73 0.70 -22.92
C ILE A 26 -6.05 0.55 -23.68
N ALA A 27 -7.00 -0.20 -23.13
CA ALA A 27 -8.29 -0.48 -23.74
C ALA A 27 -9.18 0.76 -23.88
N THR A 28 -9.11 1.70 -22.93
CA THR A 28 -9.80 3.00 -23.04
C THR A 28 -9.30 3.79 -24.24
N TYR A 29 -7.98 3.85 -24.47
CA TYR A 29 -7.43 4.55 -25.63
C TYR A 29 -7.84 3.89 -26.96
N TYR A 30 -7.94 2.55 -26.99
CA TYR A 30 -8.46 1.83 -28.14
C TYR A 30 -9.94 2.17 -28.41
N LEU A 31 -10.81 1.98 -27.42
CA LEU A 31 -12.26 2.20 -27.54
C LEU A 31 -12.55 3.67 -27.88
N ALA A 32 -12.00 4.60 -27.10
CA ALA A 32 -12.21 6.02 -27.29
C ALA A 32 -11.62 6.51 -28.63
N GLY A 33 -10.52 5.91 -29.07
CA GLY A 33 -9.93 6.15 -30.39
C GLY A 33 -10.87 5.79 -31.54
N LYS A 34 -11.67 4.73 -31.37
CA LYS A 34 -12.51 4.14 -32.42
C LYS A 34 -13.93 4.68 -32.45
N TRP A 35 -14.56 4.91 -31.30
CA TRP A 35 -15.98 5.24 -31.22
C TRP A 35 -16.31 6.55 -30.51
N VAL A 36 -15.33 7.25 -29.93
CA VAL A 36 -15.57 8.55 -29.28
C VAL A 36 -14.92 9.65 -30.12
N ARG A 37 -15.71 10.68 -30.46
CA ARG A 37 -15.28 11.77 -31.34
C ARG A 37 -13.95 12.37 -30.86
N MET A 38 -12.98 12.46 -31.76
CA MET A 38 -11.69 13.10 -31.50
C MET A 38 -11.90 14.57 -31.08
N GLY A 39 -11.19 15.01 -30.04
CA GLY A 39 -11.30 16.35 -29.47
C GLY A 39 -12.63 16.63 -28.75
N SER A 40 -13.41 15.59 -28.41
CA SER A 40 -14.58 15.75 -27.56
C SER A 40 -14.19 15.75 -26.08
N ARG A 41 -14.91 16.54 -25.28
CA ARG A 41 -14.72 16.57 -23.83
C ARG A 41 -14.90 15.19 -23.18
N THR A 42 -15.85 14.40 -23.69
CA THR A 42 -16.09 13.02 -23.25
C THR A 42 -14.85 12.14 -23.43
N ARG A 43 -14.21 12.20 -24.60
CA ARG A 43 -12.98 11.45 -24.85
C ARG A 43 -11.87 11.84 -23.89
N ASP A 44 -11.65 13.14 -23.71
CA ASP A 44 -10.62 13.66 -22.81
C ASP A 44 -10.86 13.20 -21.36
N GLN A 45 -12.13 13.19 -20.92
CA GLN A 45 -12.51 12.74 -19.58
C GLN A 45 -12.25 11.24 -19.40
N MET A 46 -12.67 10.40 -20.34
CA MET A 46 -12.43 8.95 -20.27
C MET A 46 -10.93 8.61 -20.24
N GLU A 47 -10.15 9.19 -21.15
CA GLU A 47 -8.70 8.98 -21.21
C GLU A 47 -8.00 9.46 -19.92
N GLN A 48 -8.41 10.63 -19.40
CA GLN A 48 -7.87 11.18 -18.16
C GLN A 48 -8.24 10.34 -16.93
N SER A 49 -9.48 9.86 -16.81
CA SER A 49 -9.92 8.99 -15.72
C SER A 49 -9.15 7.67 -15.73
N ALA A 50 -8.94 7.07 -16.92
CA ALA A 50 -8.15 5.86 -17.06
C ALA A 50 -6.67 6.08 -16.68
N ARG A 51 -6.08 7.19 -17.13
CA ARG A 51 -4.71 7.58 -16.76
C ARG A 51 -4.58 7.81 -15.26
N SER A 52 -5.50 8.58 -14.69
CA SER A 52 -5.55 8.93 -13.27
C SER A 52 -5.67 7.68 -12.40
N GLY A 53 -6.55 6.74 -12.76
CA GLY A 53 -6.73 5.47 -12.06
C GLY A 53 -5.41 4.71 -11.89
N LYS A 54 -4.70 4.47 -13.01
CA LYS A 54 -3.41 3.78 -12.98
C LYS A 54 -2.33 4.58 -12.25
N GLN A 55 -2.23 5.88 -12.54
CA GLN A 55 -1.13 6.73 -12.05
C GLN A 55 -1.16 6.90 -10.53
N ASN A 56 -2.35 7.07 -9.94
CA ASN A 56 -2.48 7.21 -8.49
C ASN A 56 -2.10 5.92 -7.73
N ILE A 57 -2.25 4.73 -8.34
CA ILE A 57 -1.76 3.48 -7.74
C ILE A 57 -0.22 3.48 -7.68
N VAL A 58 0.43 3.91 -8.77
CA VAL A 58 1.90 4.04 -8.85
C VAL A 58 2.40 5.03 -7.80
N GLU A 59 1.84 6.23 -7.78
CA GLU A 59 2.25 7.30 -6.86
C GLU A 59 1.98 6.91 -5.39
N GLY A 60 0.84 6.26 -5.12
CA GLY A 60 0.53 5.72 -3.79
C GLY A 60 1.56 4.70 -3.32
N SER A 61 1.91 3.74 -4.17
CA SER A 61 2.90 2.71 -3.85
C SER A 61 4.31 3.27 -3.66
N LEU A 62 4.73 4.25 -4.46
CA LEU A 62 6.02 4.93 -4.30
C LEU A 62 6.07 5.75 -3.01
N ALA A 63 4.96 6.38 -2.62
CA ALA A 63 4.84 7.15 -1.38
C ALA A 63 4.73 6.28 -0.12
N SER A 64 4.42 4.98 -0.25
CA SER A 64 4.15 4.06 0.88
C SER A 64 5.27 4.00 1.92
N ALA A 65 6.52 4.15 1.49
CA ALA A 65 7.69 4.19 2.37
C ALA A 65 7.75 5.42 3.26
N THR A 66 7.20 6.55 2.81
CA THR A 66 7.30 7.83 3.52
C THR A 66 5.99 8.26 4.14
N SER A 67 4.85 7.81 3.61
CA SER A 67 3.53 8.20 4.10
C SER A 67 2.45 7.18 3.73
N LYS A 68 2.09 6.33 4.69
CA LYS A 68 0.90 5.47 4.61
C LYS A 68 -0.39 6.25 4.38
N LYS A 69 -0.50 7.45 4.97
CA LYS A 69 -1.64 8.36 4.74
C LYS A 69 -1.76 8.74 3.26
N THR A 70 -0.64 9.05 2.62
CA THR A 70 -0.60 9.42 1.20
C THR A 70 -0.93 8.21 0.32
N GLU A 71 -0.38 7.04 0.65
CA GLU A 71 -0.71 5.79 -0.04
C GLU A 71 -2.22 5.50 -0.01
N ILE A 72 -2.86 5.57 1.16
CA ILE A 72 -4.31 5.38 1.31
C ILE A 72 -5.08 6.43 0.49
N HIS A 73 -4.68 7.70 0.58
CA HIS A 73 -5.36 8.78 -0.13
C HIS A 73 -5.30 8.62 -1.65
N LEU A 74 -4.12 8.37 -2.20
CA LEU A 74 -3.94 8.18 -3.65
C LEU A 74 -4.66 6.91 -4.13
N THR A 75 -4.65 5.83 -3.35
CA THR A 75 -5.44 4.63 -3.67
C THR A 75 -6.95 4.93 -3.72
N LYS A 76 -7.46 5.78 -2.82
CA LYS A 76 -8.85 6.28 -2.86
C LYS A 76 -9.14 7.13 -4.10
N VAL A 77 -8.19 7.99 -4.51
CA VAL A 77 -8.31 8.78 -5.76
C VAL A 77 -8.33 7.84 -6.98
N ALA A 78 -7.46 6.83 -7.03
CA ALA A 78 -7.48 5.82 -8.07
C ALA A 78 -8.85 5.13 -8.18
N ARG A 79 -9.42 4.74 -7.03
CA ARG A 79 -10.75 4.12 -6.98
C ARG A 79 -11.86 5.05 -7.47
N ALA A 80 -11.79 6.34 -7.15
CA ALA A 80 -12.73 7.32 -7.66
C ALA A 80 -12.65 7.44 -9.18
N SER A 81 -11.43 7.59 -9.74
CA SER A 81 -11.21 7.69 -11.20
C SER A 81 -11.67 6.45 -11.97
N ILE A 82 -11.44 5.23 -11.43
CA ILE A 82 -11.98 4.00 -12.04
C ILE A 82 -13.51 3.95 -11.93
N GLY A 83 -14.09 4.50 -10.86
CA GLY A 83 -15.54 4.61 -10.69
C GLY A 83 -16.19 5.57 -11.68
N GLU A 84 -15.57 6.71 -11.95
CA GLU A 84 -16.00 7.66 -12.98
C GLU A 84 -15.96 6.99 -14.36
N LEU A 85 -14.83 6.37 -14.70
CA LEU A 85 -14.66 5.66 -15.96
C LEU A 85 -15.64 4.49 -16.14
N HIS A 86 -16.00 3.81 -15.05
CA HIS A 86 -17.02 2.76 -15.07
C HIS A 86 -18.39 3.30 -15.50
N GLU A 87 -18.80 4.47 -14.99
CA GLU A 87 -20.03 5.11 -15.43
C GLU A 87 -19.92 5.66 -16.85
N ASP A 88 -18.77 6.21 -17.25
CA ASP A 88 -18.53 6.66 -18.62
C ASP A 88 -18.74 5.53 -19.65
N PHE A 89 -18.30 4.30 -19.35
CA PHE A 89 -18.53 3.16 -20.25
C PHE A 89 -19.99 2.69 -20.27
N LYS A 90 -20.73 2.82 -19.16
CA LYS A 90 -22.17 2.57 -19.17
C LYS A 90 -22.89 3.63 -19.99
N ASP A 91 -22.48 4.88 -19.88
CA ASP A 91 -23.04 5.97 -20.67
C ASP A 91 -22.72 5.82 -22.15
N PHE A 92 -21.51 5.36 -22.49
CA PHE A 92 -21.17 4.95 -23.85
C PHE A 92 -22.17 3.92 -24.40
N LEU A 93 -22.46 2.85 -23.65
CA LEU A 93 -23.44 1.83 -24.06
C LEU A 93 -24.86 2.41 -24.18
N ARG A 94 -25.30 3.23 -23.21
CA ARG A 94 -26.63 3.88 -23.22
C ARG A 94 -26.81 4.80 -24.42
N LEU A 95 -25.82 5.65 -24.72
CA LEU A 95 -25.86 6.59 -25.83
C LEU A 95 -25.88 5.89 -27.19
N HIS A 96 -25.27 4.72 -27.28
CA HIS A 96 -25.33 3.86 -28.48
C HIS A 96 -26.53 2.92 -28.51
N GLN A 97 -27.43 2.98 -27.50
CA GLN A 97 -28.60 2.10 -27.36
C GLN A 97 -28.23 0.60 -27.30
N LEU A 98 -27.08 0.30 -26.70
CA LEU A 98 -26.57 -1.06 -26.53
C LEU A 98 -26.89 -1.59 -25.14
N PRO A 99 -27.18 -2.91 -25.01
CA PRO A 99 -27.50 -3.50 -23.72
C PRO A 99 -26.27 -3.52 -22.81
N ILE A 100 -26.50 -3.21 -21.53
CA ILE A 100 -25.51 -3.44 -20.47
C ILE A 100 -25.75 -4.85 -19.92
N TRP A 101 -24.74 -5.69 -19.97
CA TRP A 101 -24.83 -7.08 -19.54
C TRP A 101 -25.00 -7.18 -18.02
N HIS A 102 -25.91 -8.03 -17.57
CA HIS A 102 -26.08 -8.30 -16.15
C HIS A 102 -24.86 -9.06 -15.60
N LYS A 103 -24.56 -8.92 -14.30
CA LYS A 103 -23.40 -9.55 -13.66
C LYS A 103 -23.37 -11.09 -13.72
N GLU A 104 -24.53 -11.70 -14.01
CA GLU A 104 -24.76 -13.15 -14.14
C GLU A 104 -24.94 -13.60 -15.60
N ASP A 105 -24.86 -12.68 -16.57
CA ASP A 105 -24.85 -13.02 -17.99
C ASP A 105 -23.66 -13.93 -18.29
N ALA A 106 -23.87 -15.00 -19.06
CA ALA A 106 -22.82 -15.96 -19.43
C ALA A 106 -21.60 -15.27 -20.08
N ARG A 107 -21.82 -14.22 -20.87
CA ARG A 107 -20.76 -13.41 -21.49
C ARG A 107 -19.96 -12.66 -20.43
N MET A 108 -20.63 -12.05 -19.44
CA MET A 108 -19.94 -11.38 -18.33
C MET A 108 -19.15 -12.37 -17.47
N LEU A 109 -19.71 -13.55 -17.20
CA LEU A 109 -19.01 -14.60 -16.45
C LEU A 109 -17.76 -15.09 -17.20
N ALA A 110 -17.82 -15.23 -18.52
CA ALA A 110 -16.66 -15.58 -19.34
C ALA A 110 -15.56 -14.52 -19.24
N ILE A 111 -15.88 -13.23 -19.37
CA ILE A 111 -14.90 -12.15 -19.21
C ILE A 111 -14.30 -12.12 -17.80
N ARG A 112 -15.12 -12.36 -16.76
CA ARG A 112 -14.64 -12.42 -15.38
C ARG A 112 -13.67 -13.58 -15.15
N ALA A 113 -13.91 -14.73 -15.77
CA ALA A 113 -13.06 -15.90 -15.66
C ALA A 113 -11.64 -15.66 -16.20
N LEU A 114 -11.49 -14.83 -17.24
CA LEU A 114 -10.17 -14.43 -17.76
C LEU A 114 -9.32 -13.68 -16.73
N GLY A 115 -9.95 -13.09 -15.71
CA GLY A 115 -9.29 -12.31 -14.66
C GLY A 115 -8.84 -13.10 -13.44
N HIS A 116 -9.06 -14.42 -13.42
CA HIS A 116 -8.64 -15.28 -12.30
C HIS A 116 -7.13 -15.63 -12.36
N GLU A 117 -6.53 -15.57 -13.55
CA GLU A 117 -5.09 -15.78 -13.76
C GLU A 117 -4.38 -14.42 -13.87
N GLN A 118 -3.03 -14.39 -13.95
CA GLN A 118 -2.23 -13.16 -14.15
C GLN A 118 -2.56 -12.51 -15.52
N ALA A 119 -3.76 -11.96 -15.63
CA ALA A 119 -4.33 -11.56 -16.89
C ALA A 119 -3.58 -10.37 -17.44
N THR A 120 -3.21 -10.46 -18.72
CA THR A 120 -2.52 -9.40 -19.44
C THR A 120 -3.49 -8.75 -20.43
N TYR A 121 -3.04 -7.72 -21.15
CA TYR A 121 -3.87 -7.11 -22.20
C TYR A 121 -4.22 -8.15 -23.28
N GLU A 122 -3.27 -9.01 -23.63
CA GLU A 122 -3.40 -10.08 -24.62
C GLU A 122 -4.52 -11.06 -24.27
N SER A 123 -4.76 -11.32 -22.97
CA SER A 123 -5.88 -12.17 -22.53
C SER A 123 -7.25 -11.59 -22.88
N TYR A 124 -7.37 -10.26 -22.95
CA TYR A 124 -8.61 -9.56 -23.29
C TYR A 124 -8.64 -9.03 -24.72
N GLN A 125 -7.52 -9.08 -25.44
CA GLN A 125 -7.36 -8.50 -26.77
C GLN A 125 -8.47 -8.93 -27.76
N PRO A 126 -8.90 -10.21 -27.85
CA PRO A 126 -9.97 -10.61 -28.75
C PRO A 126 -11.31 -9.90 -28.48
N TYR A 127 -11.53 -9.46 -27.24
CA TYR A 127 -12.74 -8.77 -26.82
C TYR A 127 -12.61 -7.26 -26.89
N ILE A 128 -11.44 -6.71 -26.52
CA ILE A 128 -11.16 -5.26 -26.56
C ILE A 128 -11.05 -4.76 -28.00
N GLU A 129 -10.41 -5.52 -28.87
CA GLU A 129 -10.19 -5.14 -30.28
C GLU A 129 -11.30 -5.61 -31.21
N SER A 130 -12.43 -6.06 -30.65
CA SER A 130 -13.63 -6.42 -31.39
C SER A 130 -14.14 -5.24 -32.25
N ASN A 131 -14.83 -5.56 -33.34
CA ASN A 131 -15.57 -4.57 -34.12
C ASN A 131 -16.98 -4.30 -33.59
N ASP A 132 -17.40 -5.03 -32.55
CA ASP A 132 -18.69 -4.86 -31.90
C ASP A 132 -18.58 -3.94 -30.66
N PRO A 133 -19.12 -2.71 -30.70
CA PRO A 133 -19.07 -1.79 -29.56
C PRO A 133 -19.82 -2.30 -28.33
N GLU A 134 -20.78 -3.23 -28.46
CA GLU A 134 -21.46 -3.85 -27.32
C GLU A 134 -20.47 -4.70 -26.52
N ILE A 135 -19.69 -5.54 -27.21
CA ILE A 135 -18.68 -6.39 -26.60
C ILE A 135 -17.64 -5.54 -25.89
N VAL A 136 -17.04 -4.57 -26.60
CA VAL A 136 -15.96 -3.75 -26.02
C VAL A 136 -16.47 -2.95 -24.82
N GLY A 137 -17.63 -2.29 -24.94
CA GLY A 137 -18.21 -1.51 -23.86
C GLY A 137 -18.49 -2.34 -22.60
N ASN A 138 -19.08 -3.53 -22.76
CA ASN A 138 -19.38 -4.41 -21.61
C ASN A 138 -18.13 -5.04 -21.00
N VAL A 139 -17.12 -5.36 -21.81
CA VAL A 139 -15.80 -5.78 -21.30
C VAL A 139 -15.19 -4.68 -20.44
N MET A 140 -15.24 -3.43 -20.90
CA MET A 140 -14.72 -2.29 -20.13
C MET A 140 -15.50 -2.06 -18.83
N VAL A 141 -16.83 -2.17 -18.86
CA VAL A 141 -17.67 -2.13 -17.64
C VAL A 141 -17.23 -3.22 -16.65
N CYS A 142 -17.01 -4.46 -17.14
CA CYS A 142 -16.55 -5.57 -16.31
C CYS A 142 -15.16 -5.31 -15.71
N LEU A 143 -14.19 -4.87 -16.53
CA LEU A 143 -12.83 -4.60 -16.10
C LEU A 143 -12.81 -3.50 -15.03
N CYS A 144 -13.53 -2.39 -15.24
CA CYS A 144 -13.61 -1.30 -14.26
C CYS A 144 -14.27 -1.75 -12.95
N ALA A 145 -15.31 -2.59 -13.00
CA ALA A 145 -15.92 -3.15 -11.81
C ALA A 145 -14.94 -4.05 -11.02
N GLN A 146 -14.17 -4.89 -11.71
CA GLN A 146 -13.14 -5.73 -11.08
C GLN A 146 -12.00 -4.90 -10.48
N ALA A 147 -11.49 -3.90 -11.21
CA ALA A 147 -10.46 -3.00 -10.70
C ALA A 147 -10.96 -2.20 -9.49
N GLY A 148 -12.20 -1.71 -9.52
CA GLY A 148 -12.84 -1.04 -8.40
C GLY A 148 -12.91 -1.93 -7.16
N TYR A 149 -13.32 -3.19 -7.31
CA TYR A 149 -13.33 -4.16 -6.21
C TYR A 149 -11.93 -4.42 -5.64
N LEU A 150 -10.91 -4.61 -6.49
CA LEU A 150 -9.53 -4.82 -6.05
C LEU A 150 -9.00 -3.62 -5.27
N LEU A 151 -9.29 -2.40 -5.72
CA LEU A 151 -8.93 -1.17 -5.02
C LEU A 151 -9.66 -1.03 -3.69
N ASP A 152 -10.94 -1.41 -3.62
CA ASP A 152 -11.70 -1.41 -2.36
C ASP A 152 -11.09 -2.38 -1.34
N GLN A 153 -10.63 -3.57 -1.76
CA GLN A 153 -9.91 -4.51 -0.88
C GLN A 153 -8.54 -3.95 -0.46
N GLN A 154 -7.77 -3.41 -1.40
CA GLN A 154 -6.47 -2.81 -1.11
C GLN A 154 -6.57 -1.66 -0.09
N ILE A 155 -7.58 -0.79 -0.22
CA ILE A 155 -7.83 0.29 0.74
C ILE A 155 -8.10 -0.27 2.14
N ARG A 156 -8.93 -1.31 2.26
CA ARG A 156 -9.23 -1.95 3.55
C ARG A 156 -7.99 -2.55 4.19
N GLU A 157 -7.16 -3.24 3.40
CA GLU A 157 -5.90 -3.81 3.88
C GLU A 157 -4.93 -2.73 4.35
N LEU A 158 -4.78 -1.65 3.59
CA LEU A 158 -3.94 -0.50 3.97
C LEU A 158 -4.44 0.18 5.25
N GLU A 159 -5.76 0.34 5.42
CA GLU A 159 -6.36 0.89 6.63
C GLU A 159 -6.12 -0.02 7.85
N GLN A 160 -6.26 -1.34 7.69
CA GLN A 160 -5.96 -2.29 8.76
C GLN A 160 -4.48 -2.29 9.14
N ALA A 161 -3.58 -2.32 8.14
CA ALA A 161 -2.14 -2.26 8.37
C ALA A 161 -1.73 -0.95 9.07
N PHE A 162 -2.38 0.16 8.73
CA PHE A 162 -2.15 1.44 9.41
C PHE A 162 -2.56 1.38 10.89
N LEU A 163 -3.69 0.74 11.21
CA LEU A 163 -4.15 0.55 12.59
C LEU A 163 -3.24 -0.39 13.40
N SER A 164 -2.71 -1.45 12.78
CA SER A 164 -1.89 -2.45 13.48
C SER A 164 -0.42 -2.06 13.62
N GLU A 165 0.18 -1.44 12.61
CA GLU A 165 1.63 -1.17 12.56
C GLU A 165 2.00 0.30 12.80
N GLY A 166 1.00 1.18 12.87
CA GLY A 166 1.21 2.62 13.03
C GLY A 166 1.88 3.30 11.83
N GLY A 167 2.08 4.61 11.94
CA GLY A 167 2.71 5.42 10.90
C GLY A 167 4.25 5.44 10.95
N ILE A 168 4.89 5.95 9.90
CA ILE A 168 6.36 6.11 9.88
C ILE A 168 6.87 7.01 11.02
N ARG A 169 6.07 7.98 11.48
CA ARG A 169 6.42 8.83 12.62
C ARG A 169 6.62 8.02 13.90
N GLU A 170 5.75 7.05 14.14
CA GLU A 170 5.83 6.16 15.29
C GLU A 170 7.06 5.25 15.16
N ARG A 171 7.27 4.64 13.97
CA ARG A 171 8.47 3.83 13.69
C ARG A 171 9.77 4.60 13.85
N MET A 172 9.87 5.83 13.33
CA MET A 172 11.03 6.70 13.51
C MET A 172 11.27 7.04 14.98
N THR A 173 10.20 7.22 15.76
CA THR A 173 10.30 7.51 17.18
C THR A 173 10.80 6.29 17.94
N HIS A 174 10.27 5.10 17.64
CA HIS A 174 10.76 3.83 18.17
C HIS A 174 12.24 3.59 17.83
N ALA A 175 12.62 3.70 16.55
CA ALA A 175 14.00 3.52 16.12
C ALA A 175 14.97 4.50 16.80
N ARG A 176 14.54 5.75 17.03
CA ARG A 176 15.33 6.73 17.80
C ARG A 176 15.48 6.34 19.27
N LEU A 177 14.43 5.83 19.89
CA LEU A 177 14.46 5.38 21.29
C LEU A 177 15.34 4.14 21.45
N GLU A 178 15.24 3.18 20.53
CA GLU A 178 16.09 1.97 20.51
C GLU A 178 17.56 2.33 20.34
N ALA A 179 17.90 3.14 19.34
CA ALA A 179 19.29 3.58 19.12
C ALA A 179 19.86 4.34 20.33
N ARG A 180 19.04 5.15 21.01
CA ARG A 180 19.45 5.82 22.26
C ARG A 180 19.63 4.83 23.41
N GLY A 181 18.72 3.87 23.55
CA GLY A 181 18.80 2.82 24.57
C GLY A 181 20.03 1.93 24.39
N GLU A 182 20.33 1.53 23.16
CA GLU A 182 21.52 0.75 22.79
C GLU A 182 22.81 1.53 23.06
N ALA A 183 22.89 2.78 22.61
CA ALA A 183 24.04 3.64 22.88
C ALA A 183 24.27 3.81 24.39
N GLN A 184 23.20 3.98 25.16
CA GLN A 184 23.28 4.10 26.62
C GLN A 184 23.67 2.78 27.27
N SER A 185 23.20 1.62 26.77
CA SER A 185 23.60 0.30 27.25
C SER A 185 25.07 -0.03 26.95
N ALA A 186 25.58 0.39 25.78
CA ALA A 186 26.97 0.17 25.38
C ALA A 186 27.98 0.97 26.22
N MET A 187 27.58 2.13 26.76
CA MET A 187 28.41 2.94 27.67
C MET A 187 28.37 2.48 29.13
N LEU A 188 27.42 1.61 29.51
CA LEU A 188 27.28 1.14 30.88
C LEU A 188 28.10 -0.13 31.11
N PRO A 189 28.82 -0.25 32.24
CA PRO A 189 29.56 -1.48 32.54
C PRO A 189 28.60 -2.67 32.67
N ALA A 190 29.03 -3.83 32.14
CA ALA A 190 28.29 -5.07 32.25
C ALA A 190 28.40 -5.69 33.65
N CYS A 191 27.29 -6.27 34.13
CA CYS A 191 27.23 -6.96 35.41
C CYS A 191 28.13 -8.21 35.38
N PRO A 192 29.03 -8.41 36.37
CA PRO A 192 29.93 -9.57 36.39
C PRO A 192 29.22 -10.90 36.60
N LEU A 193 27.97 -10.90 37.10
CA LEU A 193 27.21 -12.12 37.38
C LEU A 193 26.30 -12.58 36.22
N CYS A 194 25.76 -11.64 35.43
CA CYS A 194 24.74 -11.95 34.43
C CYS A 194 24.91 -11.21 33.10
N GLY A 195 25.94 -10.39 32.93
CA GLY A 195 26.24 -9.66 31.70
C GLY A 195 25.34 -8.45 31.40
N LYS A 196 24.19 -8.28 32.09
CA LYS A 196 23.27 -7.15 31.87
C LYS A 196 23.89 -5.79 32.25
N PRO A 197 23.47 -4.68 31.63
CA PRO A 197 24.02 -3.35 31.94
C PRO A 197 23.76 -2.95 33.40
N MET A 198 24.70 -2.24 34.01
CA MET A 198 24.62 -1.78 35.39
C MET A 198 24.11 -0.33 35.49
N ARG A 199 23.52 0.04 36.63
CA ARG A 199 23.08 1.41 36.94
C ARG A 199 23.88 1.96 38.12
N ARG A 200 24.28 3.23 38.07
CA ARG A 200 24.96 3.92 39.17
C ARG A 200 23.95 4.15 40.30
N ARG A 201 24.27 3.67 41.49
CA ARG A 201 23.44 3.78 42.71
C ARG A 201 24.30 4.30 43.84
N THR A 202 23.68 4.90 44.85
CA THR A 202 24.38 5.36 46.06
C THR A 202 24.06 4.43 47.20
N ALA A 203 25.09 3.98 47.93
CA ALA A 203 24.88 3.10 49.08
C ALA A 203 24.15 3.85 50.20
N ARG A 204 23.06 3.25 50.70
CA ARG A 204 22.22 3.84 51.75
C ARG A 204 22.55 3.33 53.16
N GLN A 205 23.30 2.24 53.28
CA GLN A 205 23.60 1.57 54.54
C GLN A 205 25.03 0.97 54.53
N GLY A 206 25.66 0.84 55.70
CA GLY A 206 27.00 0.26 55.89
C GLY A 206 28.16 1.26 55.81
N ALA A 207 29.40 0.74 55.78
CA ALA A 207 30.62 1.58 55.81
C ALA A 207 30.83 2.47 54.57
N ASN A 208 30.09 2.23 53.48
CA ASN A 208 30.21 2.96 52.22
C ASN A 208 29.03 3.91 51.95
N VAL A 209 28.24 4.25 52.98
CA VAL A 209 27.10 5.18 52.86
C VAL A 209 27.50 6.46 52.13
N GLY A 210 26.68 6.88 51.18
CA GLY A 210 26.91 8.10 50.38
C GLY A 210 27.84 7.89 49.18
N LYS A 211 28.62 6.79 49.11
CA LYS A 211 29.48 6.51 47.96
C LYS A 211 28.70 5.88 46.79
N PRO A 212 29.00 6.25 45.53
CA PRO A 212 28.40 5.63 44.36
C PRO A 212 29.00 4.25 44.07
N PHE A 213 28.18 3.34 43.57
CA PHE A 213 28.59 2.02 43.08
C PHE A 213 27.73 1.66 41.85
N TRP A 214 28.22 0.75 41.00
CA TRP A 214 27.42 0.15 39.94
C TRP A 214 26.64 -1.03 40.50
N GLY A 215 25.32 -1.04 40.36
CA GLY A 215 24.46 -2.18 40.71
C GLY A 215 23.73 -2.72 39.48
N CYS A 216 23.51 -4.03 39.41
CA CYS A 216 22.82 -4.67 38.29
C CYS A 216 21.42 -4.05 38.05
N SER A 217 21.07 -3.85 36.78
CA SER A 217 19.74 -3.36 36.38
C SER A 217 18.61 -4.32 36.71
N SER A 218 18.88 -5.63 36.83
CA SER A 218 17.89 -6.67 37.19
C SER A 218 17.80 -6.96 38.69
N TYR A 219 18.25 -6.07 39.57
CA TYR A 219 17.96 -6.20 41.00
C TYR A 219 16.43 -6.13 41.22
N PRO A 220 15.81 -7.03 42.01
CA PRO A 220 16.44 -7.91 43.01
C PRO A 220 16.92 -9.29 42.51
N ASP A 221 16.53 -9.71 41.31
CA ASP A 221 16.80 -11.04 40.74
C ASP A 221 18.30 -11.28 40.49
N CYS A 222 19.07 -10.22 40.24
CA CYS A 222 20.53 -10.26 40.21
C CYS A 222 21.12 -9.18 41.13
N ARG A 223 21.98 -9.62 42.05
CA ARG A 223 22.62 -8.74 43.05
C ARG A 223 24.07 -8.36 42.71
N GLY A 224 24.47 -8.45 41.44
CA GLY A 224 25.83 -8.12 41.02
C GLY A 224 26.14 -6.64 41.19
N THR A 225 27.35 -6.34 41.69
CA THR A 225 27.83 -4.97 41.94
C THR A 225 29.27 -4.78 41.43
N ARG A 226 29.65 -3.53 41.17
CA ARG A 226 31.01 -3.09 40.78
C ARG A 226 31.29 -1.74 41.43
N LYS A 227 32.55 -1.45 41.73
CA LYS A 227 32.97 -0.13 42.19
C LYS A 227 32.96 0.85 41.00
N VAL A 228 32.65 2.11 41.25
CA VAL A 228 32.89 3.20 40.27
C VAL A 228 34.36 3.58 40.44
N GLU A 229 35.17 3.39 39.41
CA GLU A 229 36.53 3.95 39.36
C GLU A 229 36.42 5.46 39.11
N GLU A 230 37.20 6.26 39.85
CA GLU A 230 37.21 7.74 39.79
C GLU A 230 37.82 8.28 38.49
#